data_AF-A0A7X6PSW1-F1
#
_entry.id   AF-A0A7X6PSW1-F1
#
_cell.length_a   1.000
_cell.length_b   1.000
_cell.length_c   1.000
_cell.angle_alpha   90.00
_cell.angle_beta   90.00
_cell.angle_gamma   90.00
#
_symmetry.space_group_name_H-M   'P 1'
#
loop_
_entity.id
_entity.type
_entity.pdbx_description
1 polymer ?
#
loop_
_entity_poly.entity_id
_entity_poly.type
_entity_poly.pdbx_seq_one_letter_code
_entity_poly.pdbx_strand_id
1 'polypeptide(L)'
;MKAKLVKQAFEARQGSYSPYSHFQVGAALLTSDGRIFMGANIENASYGATICAERTAAVQAAFAGSREIIAIAVVGSAQGSDA
;
A
#
# COMPACT_ATOMS: atom_id res chain seq x y z
N MET A 1 -4.38 14.09 10.76
CA MET A 1 -3.91 12.69 10.60
C MET A 1 -4.50 12.01 9.36
N LYS A 2 -5.84 11.91 9.22
CA LYS A 2 -6.49 11.24 8.07
C LYS A 2 -5.98 11.69 6.68
N ALA A 3 -5.93 13.00 6.44
CA ALA A 3 -5.46 13.56 5.16
C ALA A 3 -3.99 13.21 4.84
N LYS A 4 -3.11 13.15 5.86
CA LYS A 4 -1.71 12.73 5.69
C LYS A 4 -1.62 11.27 5.26
N LEU A 5 -2.41 10.40 5.89
CA LEU A 5 -2.44 8.98 5.58
C LEU A 5 -2.91 8.72 4.13
N VAL A 6 -3.97 9.41 3.70
CA VAL A 6 -4.46 9.33 2.32
C VAL A 6 -3.41 9.84 1.33
N LYS A 7 -2.77 10.98 1.61
CA LYS A 7 -1.68 11.51 0.76
C LYS A 7 -0.56 10.47 0.59
N GLN A 8 -0.11 9.85 1.68
CA GLN A 8 0.94 8.83 1.62
C GLN A 8 0.48 7.54 0.91
N ALA A 9 -0.80 7.19 0.95
CA ALA A 9 -1.33 6.08 0.16
C ALA A 9 -1.27 6.40 -1.35
N PHE A 10 -1.57 7.64 -1.77
CA PHE A 10 -1.37 8.09 -3.16
C PHE A 10 0.10 8.08 -3.57
N GLU A 11 1.01 8.52 -2.70
CA GLU A 11 2.46 8.42 -2.94
C GLU A 11 2.89 6.94 -3.08
N ALA A 12 2.42 6.06 -2.21
CA ALA A 12 2.71 4.63 -2.26
C ALA A 12 2.23 3.97 -3.55
N ARG A 13 1.06 4.35 -4.07
CA ARG A 13 0.49 3.80 -5.31
C ARG A 13 1.42 3.91 -6.52
N GLN A 14 2.27 4.95 -6.55
CA GLN A 14 3.26 5.15 -7.62
C GLN A 14 4.31 4.03 -7.69
N GLY A 15 4.49 3.27 -6.60
CA GLY A 15 5.36 2.09 -6.55
C GLY A 15 4.69 0.79 -6.98
N SER A 16 3.45 0.82 -7.48
CA SER A 16 2.75 -0.38 -7.94
C SER A 16 3.49 -1.05 -9.10
N TYR A 17 3.66 -2.37 -8.99
CA TYR A 17 4.06 -3.23 -10.10
C TYR A 17 2.85 -4.09 -10.47
N SER A 18 2.06 -3.62 -11.42
CA SER A 18 0.79 -4.24 -11.84
C SER A 18 0.67 -4.42 -13.36
N PRO A 19 1.63 -5.09 -14.02
CA PRO A 19 1.62 -5.22 -15.48
C PRO A 19 0.53 -6.15 -16.02
N TYR A 20 -0.16 -6.93 -15.18
CA TYR A 20 -1.18 -7.88 -15.63
C TYR A 20 -2.59 -7.30 -15.48
N SER A 21 -2.91 -6.70 -14.33
CA SER A 21 -4.24 -6.08 -14.14
C SER A 21 -4.33 -4.64 -14.61
N HIS A 22 -3.19 -3.94 -14.72
CA HIS A 22 -3.13 -2.49 -14.89
C HIS A 22 -3.91 -1.72 -13.81
N PHE A 23 -4.10 -2.31 -12.64
CA PHE A 23 -4.81 -1.71 -11.51
C PHE A 23 -3.83 -1.41 -10.38
N GLN A 24 -3.60 -0.12 -10.15
CA GLN A 24 -2.61 0.35 -9.20
C GLN A 24 -3.26 0.59 -7.84
N VAL A 25 -2.70 0.00 -6.79
CA VAL A 25 -3.15 0.16 -5.40
C VAL A 25 -1.99 0.64 -4.54
N GLY A 26 -2.24 1.64 -3.71
CA GLY A 26 -1.33 2.14 -2.69
C GLY A 26 -1.96 2.10 -1.31
N ALA A 27 -1.15 1.84 -0.29
CA ALA A 27 -1.58 1.81 1.10
C ALA A 27 -0.57 2.54 2.00
N ALA A 28 -1.08 3.18 3.04
CA ALA A 28 -0.27 3.79 4.10
C ALA A 28 -0.84 3.39 5.47
N LEU A 29 -0.02 2.73 6.27
CA LEU A 29 -0.38 2.07 7.53
C LEU A 29 0.28 2.79 8.70
N LEU A 30 -0.53 3.33 9.63
CA LEU A 30 -0.10 3.99 10.86
C LEU A 30 -0.02 2.99 12.01
N THR A 31 1.11 2.98 12.71
CA THR A 31 1.35 2.14 13.90
C THR A 31 1.27 2.94 15.20
N SER A 32 1.15 2.26 16.35
CA SER A 32 0.97 2.92 17.65
C SER A 32 2.17 3.75 18.10
N ASP A 33 3.36 3.43 17.59
CA ASP A 33 4.59 4.21 17.75
C ASP A 33 4.69 5.44 16.83
N GLY A 34 3.63 5.75 16.07
CA GLY A 34 3.52 6.93 15.21
C GLY A 34 4.19 6.82 13.85
N ARG A 35 4.84 5.67 13.54
CA ARG A 35 5.43 5.43 12.21
C ARG A 35 4.35 5.16 11.17
N ILE A 36 4.66 5.48 9.91
CA ILE A 36 3.79 5.19 8.76
C ILE A 36 4.57 4.34 7.76
N PHE A 37 4.02 3.17 7.44
CA PHE A 37 4.59 2.22 6.48
C PHE A 37 3.77 2.26 5.20
N MET A 38 4.43 2.42 4.07
CA MET A 38 3.81 2.50 2.75
C MET A 38 3.91 1.16 2.04
N GLY A 39 2.92 0.84 1.21
CA GLY A 39 2.92 -0.36 0.39
C GLY A 39 2.19 -0.15 -0.91
N ALA A 40 2.58 -0.91 -1.93
CA ALA A 40 1.91 -0.97 -3.21
C ALA A 40 1.67 -2.44 -3.59
N ASN A 41 0.70 -2.69 -4.48
CA ASN A 41 0.51 -4.03 -5.01
C ASN A 41 1.65 -4.41 -5.95
N ILE A 42 2.16 -5.63 -5.78
CA ILE A 42 3.22 -6.22 -6.61
C ILE A 42 2.69 -7.53 -7.15
N GLU A 43 2.44 -7.56 -8.46
CA GLU A 43 1.93 -8.72 -9.16
C GLU A 43 3.03 -9.67 -9.61
N ASN A 44 2.61 -10.88 -9.93
CA ASN A 44 3.48 -11.91 -10.48
C ASN A 44 2.73 -12.66 -11.58
N ALA A 45 3.45 -13.22 -12.56
CA ALA A 45 2.85 -14.02 -13.62
C ALA A 45 2.11 -15.25 -13.06
N SER A 46 2.61 -15.83 -11.97
CA SER A 46 1.82 -16.73 -11.13
C SER A 46 0.87 -15.89 -10.28
N TYR A 47 -0.36 -15.70 -10.74
CA TYR A 47 -1.30 -14.72 -10.16
C TYR A 47 -1.51 -14.90 -8.64
N GLY A 48 -1.48 -16.14 -8.14
CA GLY A 48 -1.60 -16.44 -6.72
C GLY A 48 -0.45 -15.92 -5.85
N ALA A 49 0.71 -15.60 -6.44
CA ALA A 49 1.86 -15.02 -5.76
C ALA A 49 1.81 -13.49 -5.65
N THR A 50 0.77 -12.83 -6.17
CA THR A 50 0.57 -11.39 -6.02
C THR A 50 0.44 -10.99 -4.56
N ILE A 51 1.10 -9.90 -4.17
CA ILE A 51 0.95 -9.26 -2.86
C ILE A 51 0.20 -7.93 -2.99
N CYS A 52 -0.83 -7.73 -2.18
CA CYS A 52 -1.64 -6.51 -2.18
C CYS A 52 -0.91 -5.37 -1.45
N ALA A 53 -1.28 -4.13 -1.72
CA ALA A 53 -0.65 -2.95 -1.12
C ALA A 53 -0.68 -2.96 0.42
N GLU A 54 -1.81 -3.39 0.99
CA GLU A 54 -2.05 -3.49 2.43
C GLU A 54 -1.13 -4.53 3.06
N ARG A 55 -0.96 -5.69 2.39
CA ARG A 55 -0.05 -6.74 2.83
C ARG A 55 1.40 -6.27 2.75
N THR A 56 1.78 -5.56 1.68
CA THR A 56 3.12 -4.97 1.55
C THR A 56 3.40 -4.00 2.71
N ALA A 57 2.47 -3.09 3.03
CA ALA A 57 2.62 -2.15 4.15
C ALA A 57 2.70 -2.87 5.51
N ALA A 58 1.86 -3.89 5.73
CA ALA A 58 1.84 -4.66 6.98
C ALA A 58 3.12 -5.50 7.16
N VAL A 59 3.63 -6.12 6.09
CA VAL A 59 4.90 -6.87 6.11
C VAL A 59 6.06 -5.93 6.44
N GLN A 60 6.10 -4.73 5.86
CA GLN A 60 7.12 -3.74 6.21
C GLN A 60 7.05 -3.30 7.67
N ALA A 61 5.85 -2.98 8.17
CA ALA A 61 5.65 -2.63 9.57
C ALA A 61 6.13 -3.76 10.49
N ALA A 62 5.76 -5.01 10.17
CA ALA A 62 6.18 -6.17 10.92
C ALA A 62 7.71 -6.38 10.86
N PHE A 63 8.34 -6.18 9.70
CA PHE A 63 9.79 -6.28 9.57
C PHE A 63 10.52 -5.21 10.39
N ALA A 64 9.96 -4.00 10.47
CA ALA A 64 10.50 -2.90 11.25
C ALA A 64 10.17 -2.94 12.76
N GLY A 65 9.60 -4.07 13.24
CA GLY A 65 9.29 -4.30 14.64
C GLY A 65 7.97 -3.69 15.14
N SER A 66 7.19 -3.01 14.29
CA SER A 66 5.86 -2.53 14.67
C SER A 66 4.83 -3.66 14.54
N ARG A 67 4.01 -3.87 15.57
CA ARG A 67 2.96 -4.91 15.58
C ARG A 67 1.55 -4.35 15.80
N GLU A 68 1.45 -3.24 16.52
CA GLU A 68 0.18 -2.56 16.75
C GLU A 68 -0.13 -1.56 15.65
N ILE A 69 -1.23 -1.82 14.95
CA ILE A 69 -1.74 -1.00 13.84
C ILE A 69 -2.89 -0.15 14.37
N ILE A 70 -2.83 1.17 14.11
CA ILE A 70 -3.86 2.12 14.52
C ILE A 70 -4.83 2.42 13.37
N ALA A 71 -4.32 2.59 12.15
CA ALA A 71 -5.13 2.91 10.99
C ALA A 71 -4.41 2.54 9.68
N ILE A 72 -5.17 2.40 8.60
CA ILE A 72 -4.64 2.26 7.25
C ILE A 72 -5.49 3.09 6.28
N ALA A 73 -4.84 3.77 5.34
CA ALA A 73 -5.49 4.37 4.18
C ALA A 73 -5.12 3.54 2.94
N VAL A 74 -6.09 3.31 2.07
CA VAL A 74 -5.92 2.54 0.82
C VAL A 74 -6.53 3.36 -0.32
N VAL A 75 -5.82 3.44 -1.44
CA VAL A 75 -6.27 4.10 -2.67
C VAL A 75 -6.04 3.17 -3.85
N GLY A 76 -6.91 3.21 -4.86
CA GLY A 76 -6.76 2.39 -6.04
C GLY A 76 -7.44 2.98 -7.26
N SER A 77 -6.85 2.77 -8.43
CA SER A 77 -7.42 3.15 -9.72
C SER A 77 -6.84 2.29 -10.84
N ALA A 78 -7.51 2.29 -12.00
CA ALA A 78 -6.86 1.82 -13.21
C ALA A 78 -5.70 2.76 -13.58
N GLN A 79 -4.66 2.21 -14.19
CA GLN A 79 -3.54 2.98 -14.69
C GLN A 79 -4.03 4.01 -15.71
N GLY A 80 -3.66 5.27 -15.53
CA GLY A 80 -4.06 6.38 -16.41
C GLY A 80 -5.49 6.89 -16.19
N SER A 81 -6.22 6.41 -15.18
CA SER A 81 -7.60 6.84 -14.87
C SER A 81 -7.68 7.80 -13.68
N ASP A 82 -6.62 8.57 -13.41
CA ASP A 82 -6.65 9.61 -12.37
C ASP A 82 -7.45 10.81 -12.89
N ALA A 83 -8.76 10.80 -12.63
CA ALA A 83 -9.65 11.95 -12.77
C ALA A 83 -9.64 12.79 -11.49
#